data_AF-A0A1H9JIV6-F1
#
_entry.id   AF-A0A1H9JIV6-F1
#
_cell.length_a   1.000
_cell.length_b   1.000
_cell.length_c   1.000
_cell.angle_alpha   90.00
_cell.angle_beta   90.00
_cell.angle_gamma   90.00
#
_symmetry.space_group_name_H-M   'P 1'
#
loop_
_entity.id
_entity.type
_entity.pdbx_description
1 polymer ?
#
loop_
_entity_poly.entity_id
_entity_poly.type
_entity_poly.pdbx_seq_one_letter_code
_entity_poly.pdbx_strand_id
1 'polypeptide(L)'
;MHEVTVRVKIPFLWGKTVFKKTNWSQINLIVGPNGSGKTLLAQNIAQQFEQAGYSVRFLKSDRNYSEQIVVLKNNEKIRAKIEKVLSSMFGKSITFIEDIDGTLIPIVENKAWNVEYMLEDAECHGLREIISLLVNLYDTTGDDCLFIDEPELHLHPQFQTFFMNEIRKEVSHSSRRMFFLISHSPFYIDLRTPEELTGVVVCHVNKAPTSIEELNDDDDSLFRRFLPRFNTYHKQFFFSDNQIFVEGYTDQQMFTYLLTFIENEYSAAGTGIIDVGGKDELGVFCKVCSLLGTNGRIITDLDSLFSGKLRDVANEDERVIGWLEKQKERQADFYNTIFSKKEVEQEITLSKLIFRLERYLIRISQELHKYFEVNKIPAKMQPLMEKLAQLREKHENAESVDTYKTVLLQGINNVGDEIAECLPQEVAETIPLIKNLAAFILAAAEAARIYILPKGCIEHYYTRTSIQYMPVSAKDRLFRNELEFIQDAHRKSVRKNYSELIELLEKAASKN
;
A
#
# COMPACT_ATOMS: atom_id res chain seq x y z
N MET A 1 -4.82 24.69 -7.62
CA MET A 1 -4.14 24.72 -6.30
C MET A 1 -4.28 26.08 -5.66
N HIS A 2 -4.51 26.12 -4.36
CA HIS A 2 -4.58 27.33 -3.54
C HIS A 2 -3.32 27.42 -2.68
N GLU A 3 -2.67 28.59 -2.66
CA GLU A 3 -1.44 28.81 -1.90
C GLU A 3 -1.76 29.50 -0.57
N VAL A 4 -1.71 28.74 0.52
CA VAL A 4 -1.85 29.26 1.89
C VAL A 4 -0.81 28.56 2.75
N THR A 5 0.20 29.32 3.20
CA THR A 5 1.24 28.75 4.06
C THR A 5 0.69 28.53 5.46
N VAL A 6 0.53 27.26 5.83
CA VAL A 6 0.14 26.85 7.18
C VAL A 6 1.36 26.35 7.95
N ARG A 7 1.45 26.73 9.22
CA ARG A 7 2.46 26.21 10.17
C ARG A 7 1.78 25.83 11.47
N VAL A 8 1.66 24.54 11.76
CA VAL A 8 1.03 24.04 12.99
C VAL A 8 2.08 23.41 13.89
N LYS A 9 2.02 23.74 15.18
CA LYS A 9 2.86 23.13 16.22
C LYS A 9 1.99 22.64 17.36
N ILE A 10 2.06 21.34 17.63
CA ILE A 10 1.35 20.71 18.75
C ILE A 10 2.38 20.00 19.64
N PRO A 11 3.02 20.71 20.60
CA PRO A 11 4.19 20.18 21.31
C PRO A 11 3.96 18.88 22.08
N PHE A 12 2.77 18.68 22.64
CA PHE A 12 2.45 17.47 23.40
C PHE A 12 2.23 16.22 22.51
N LEU A 13 2.00 16.41 21.21
CA LEU A 13 1.91 15.31 20.24
C LEU A 13 3.19 15.15 19.42
N TRP A 14 3.84 16.24 19.02
CA TRP A 14 4.91 16.22 18.01
C TRP A 14 6.26 16.71 18.54
N GLY A 15 6.36 17.01 19.84
CA GLY A 15 7.56 17.53 20.48
C GLY A 15 7.99 18.88 19.88
N LYS A 16 9.19 18.92 19.30
CA LYS A 16 9.74 20.14 18.67
C LYS A 16 9.37 20.29 17.19
N THR A 17 8.83 19.25 16.57
CA THR A 17 8.53 19.24 15.14
C THR A 17 7.30 20.09 14.81
N VAL A 18 7.25 20.60 13.59
CA VAL A 18 6.22 21.53 13.11
C VAL A 18 5.72 20.99 11.78
N PHE A 19 4.39 20.92 11.62
CA PHE A 19 3.78 20.64 10.33
C PHE A 19 3.75 21.91 9.50
N LYS A 20 4.18 21.82 8.24
CA LYS A 20 4.14 22.92 7.28
C LYS A 20 3.57 22.39 5.97
N LYS A 21 2.60 23.10 5.40
CA LYS A 21 2.07 22.87 4.06
C LYS A 21 1.70 24.20 3.41
N THR A 22 1.92 24.35 2.11
CA THR A 22 1.65 25.60 1.37
C THR A 22 0.66 25.39 0.25
N ASN A 23 0.80 24.31 -0.50
CA ASN A 23 -0.02 24.03 -1.67
C ASN A 23 -1.21 23.16 -1.26
N TRP A 24 -2.43 23.64 -1.45
CA TRP A 24 -3.66 22.92 -1.13
C TRP A 24 -4.46 22.60 -2.39
N SER A 25 -5.00 21.38 -2.45
CA SER A 25 -5.94 20.97 -3.49
C SER A 25 -7.35 21.45 -3.11
N GLN A 26 -8.32 21.25 -4.00
CA GLN A 26 -9.73 21.54 -3.66
C GLN A 26 -10.33 20.49 -2.72
N ILE A 27 -9.77 19.28 -2.67
CA ILE A 27 -10.21 18.20 -1.79
C ILE A 27 -9.01 17.72 -0.97
N ASN A 28 -9.02 18.04 0.30
CA ASN A 28 -7.96 17.72 1.24
C ASN A 28 -8.45 16.67 2.24
N LEU A 29 -7.70 15.59 2.39
CA LEU A 29 -8.04 14.49 3.30
C LEU A 29 -7.04 14.49 4.46
N ILE A 30 -7.55 14.61 5.69
CA ILE A 30 -6.75 14.50 6.91
C ILE A 30 -7.03 13.12 7.52
N VAL A 31 -6.05 12.22 7.39
CA VAL A 31 -6.19 10.80 7.71
C VAL A 31 -5.11 10.36 8.70
N GLY A 32 -5.28 9.18 9.30
CA GLY A 32 -4.31 8.62 10.24
C GLY A 32 -4.96 7.94 11.45
N PRO A 33 -4.15 7.27 12.29
CA PRO A 33 -4.65 6.47 13.42
C PRO A 33 -5.49 7.25 14.43
N ASN A 34 -6.23 6.55 15.28
CA ASN A 34 -6.94 7.16 16.41
C ASN A 34 -5.94 7.83 17.35
N GLY A 35 -6.27 9.03 17.84
CA GLY A 35 -5.40 9.77 18.76
C GLY A 35 -4.19 10.47 18.12
N SER A 36 -4.02 10.47 16.80
CA SER A 36 -2.93 11.18 16.12
C SER A 36 -3.08 12.71 16.05
N GLY A 37 -4.20 13.25 16.56
CA GLY A 37 -4.45 14.70 16.62
C GLY A 37 -5.08 15.32 15.37
N LYS A 38 -5.71 14.53 14.49
CA LYS A 38 -6.34 14.99 13.24
C LYS A 38 -7.29 16.18 13.41
N THR A 39 -8.27 16.08 14.32
CA THR A 39 -9.22 17.16 14.59
C THR A 39 -8.53 18.44 15.06
N LEU A 40 -7.53 18.32 15.95
CA LEU A 40 -6.78 19.46 16.44
C LEU A 40 -5.93 20.11 15.34
N LEU A 41 -5.31 19.30 14.48
CA LEU A 41 -4.62 19.78 13.28
C LEU A 41 -5.60 20.54 12.37
N ALA A 42 -6.76 19.96 12.06
CA ALA A 42 -7.77 20.57 11.20
C ALA A 42 -8.28 21.91 11.75
N GLN A 43 -8.51 22.01 13.06
CA GLN A 43 -8.89 23.27 13.72
C GLN A 43 -7.80 24.35 13.60
N ASN A 44 -6.52 23.98 13.74
CA ASN A 44 -5.41 24.91 13.55
C ASN A 44 -5.26 25.35 12.08
N ILE A 45 -5.50 24.44 11.13
CA ILE A 45 -5.52 24.76 9.69
C ILE A 45 -6.66 25.76 9.44
N ALA A 46 -7.89 25.44 9.87
CA ALA A 46 -9.06 26.31 9.72
C ALA A 46 -8.81 27.74 10.23
N GLN A 47 -8.27 27.88 11.44
CA GLN A 47 -7.94 29.19 12.02
C GLN A 47 -6.91 29.98 11.16
N GLN A 48 -5.91 29.30 10.59
CA GLN A 48 -4.92 29.97 9.74
C GLN A 48 -5.49 30.38 8.38
N PHE A 49 -6.45 29.61 7.83
CA PHE A 49 -7.19 30.00 6.64
C PHE A 49 -8.06 31.24 6.90
N GLU A 50 -8.75 31.32 8.06
CA GLU A 50 -9.48 32.53 8.47
C GLU A 50 -8.56 33.75 8.57
N GLN A 51 -7.38 33.58 9.17
CA GLN A 51 -6.36 34.65 9.26
C GLN A 51 -5.83 35.08 7.89
N ALA A 52 -5.81 34.17 6.92
CA ALA A 52 -5.46 34.45 5.53
C ALA A 52 -6.61 35.09 4.72
N GLY A 53 -7.78 35.33 5.34
CA GLY A 53 -8.92 36.02 4.73
C GLY A 53 -9.94 35.10 4.06
N TYR A 54 -9.85 33.78 4.27
CA TYR A 54 -10.84 32.83 3.78
C TYR A 54 -12.05 32.75 4.73
N SER A 55 -13.25 32.69 4.18
CA SER A 55 -14.44 32.33 4.96
C SER A 55 -14.46 30.83 5.22
N VAL A 56 -14.47 30.41 6.49
CA VAL A 56 -14.35 29.01 6.90
C VAL A 56 -15.61 28.54 7.63
N ARG A 57 -16.14 27.39 7.23
CA ARG A 57 -17.17 26.65 7.96
C ARG A 57 -16.59 25.34 8.48
N PHE A 58 -16.71 25.09 9.78
CA PHE A 58 -16.21 23.87 10.41
C PHE A 58 -17.36 23.04 11.01
N LEU A 59 -17.63 21.88 10.44
CA LEU A 59 -18.60 20.91 10.95
C LEU A 59 -17.89 19.91 11.86
N LYS A 60 -18.18 19.97 13.16
CA LYS A 60 -17.71 18.98 14.14
C LYS A 60 -18.41 17.64 13.94
N SER A 61 -17.99 16.61 14.68
CA SER A 61 -18.64 15.30 14.67
C SER A 61 -20.01 15.29 15.35
N ASP A 62 -20.25 16.16 16.34
CA ASP A 62 -21.51 16.32 17.08
C ASP A 62 -22.47 17.32 16.41
N ARG A 63 -22.71 17.14 15.11
CA ARG A 63 -23.49 18.09 14.28
C ARG A 63 -24.91 18.27 14.80
N ASN A 64 -25.37 19.52 14.87
CA ASN A 64 -26.73 19.83 15.28
C ASN A 64 -27.69 19.84 14.08
N TYR A 65 -28.56 18.82 14.01
CA TYR A 65 -29.56 18.65 12.93
C TYR A 65 -30.54 19.83 12.78
N SER A 66 -30.81 20.55 13.86
CA SER A 66 -31.85 21.60 13.88
C SER A 66 -31.55 22.78 12.95
N GLU A 67 -30.28 23.18 12.80
CA GLU A 67 -29.89 24.27 11.90
C GLU A 67 -30.08 23.89 10.44
N GLN A 68 -29.80 22.62 10.08
CA GLN A 68 -29.93 22.16 8.69
C GLN A 68 -31.40 22.06 8.27
N ILE A 69 -32.30 21.70 9.19
CA ILE A 69 -33.75 21.74 8.94
C ILE A 69 -34.20 23.15 8.55
N VAL A 70 -33.68 24.20 9.19
CA VAL A 70 -34.04 25.59 8.89
C VAL A 70 -33.59 25.96 7.47
N VAL A 71 -32.39 25.57 7.07
CA VAL A 71 -31.89 25.80 5.69
C VAL A 71 -32.75 25.06 4.66
N LEU A 72 -33.11 23.79 4.93
CA LEU A 72 -33.99 23.00 4.07
C LEU A 72 -35.37 23.65 3.87
N LYS A 73 -35.94 24.23 4.94
CA LYS A 73 -37.24 24.93 4.87
C LYS A 73 -37.15 26.20 4.04
N ASN A 74 -36.12 27.00 4.27
CA ASN A 74 -36.02 28.35 3.73
C ASN A 74 -35.44 28.41 2.31
N ASN A 75 -34.77 27.35 1.84
CA ASN A 75 -34.12 27.33 0.54
C ASN A 75 -34.65 26.20 -0.36
N GLU A 76 -35.69 26.51 -1.12
CA GLU A 76 -36.35 25.58 -2.04
C GLU A 76 -35.40 25.00 -3.10
N LYS A 77 -34.40 25.77 -3.55
CA LYS A 77 -33.41 25.28 -4.53
C LYS A 77 -32.52 24.19 -3.94
N ILE A 78 -32.05 24.38 -2.71
CA ILE A 78 -31.27 23.37 -1.98
C ILE A 78 -32.14 22.15 -1.72
N ARG A 79 -33.38 22.34 -1.24
CA ARG A 79 -34.33 21.25 -1.01
C ARG A 79 -34.56 20.40 -2.25
N ALA A 80 -34.90 21.02 -3.39
CA ALA A 80 -35.11 20.31 -4.65
C ALA A 80 -33.86 19.57 -5.15
N LYS A 81 -32.67 20.15 -4.94
CA LYS A 81 -31.40 19.47 -5.26
C LYS A 81 -31.21 18.23 -4.39
N ILE A 82 -31.45 18.33 -3.08
CA ILE A 82 -31.34 17.21 -2.14
C ILE A 82 -32.37 16.12 -2.46
N GLU A 83 -33.62 16.46 -2.74
CA GLU A 83 -34.66 15.50 -3.17
C GLU A 83 -34.21 14.70 -4.39
N LYS A 84 -33.68 15.37 -5.42
CA LYS A 84 -33.16 14.71 -6.62
C LYS A 84 -32.00 13.77 -6.31
N VAL A 85 -31.07 14.23 -5.47
CA VAL A 85 -29.88 13.49 -5.06
C VAL A 85 -30.26 12.24 -4.26
N LEU A 86 -31.11 12.38 -3.23
CA LEU A 86 -31.64 11.25 -2.45
C LEU A 86 -32.45 10.30 -3.34
N SER A 87 -33.31 10.83 -4.21
CA SER A 87 -34.11 10.01 -5.12
C SER A 87 -33.23 9.13 -6.02
N SER A 88 -32.16 9.71 -6.57
CA SER A 88 -31.18 8.98 -7.37
C SER A 88 -30.39 7.96 -6.56
N MET A 89 -30.08 8.28 -5.30
CA MET A 89 -29.28 7.45 -4.39
C MET A 89 -30.05 6.21 -3.94
N PHE A 90 -31.34 6.35 -3.62
CA PHE A 90 -32.20 5.26 -3.17
C PHE A 90 -32.96 4.56 -4.30
N GLY A 91 -32.96 5.13 -5.52
CA GLY A 91 -33.75 4.62 -6.65
C GLY A 91 -35.26 4.74 -6.43
N LYS A 92 -35.69 5.74 -5.65
CA LYS A 92 -37.10 5.98 -5.29
C LYS A 92 -37.44 7.46 -5.49
N SER A 93 -38.73 7.81 -5.57
CA SER A 93 -39.15 9.22 -5.56
C SER A 93 -39.15 9.69 -4.10
N ILE A 94 -38.24 10.58 -3.74
CA ILE A 94 -38.11 11.14 -2.39
C ILE A 94 -38.41 12.63 -2.43
N THR A 95 -39.35 13.07 -1.60
CA THR A 95 -39.75 14.47 -1.41
C THR A 95 -39.80 14.80 0.07
N PHE A 96 -39.67 16.08 0.42
CA PHE A 96 -39.88 16.54 1.79
C PHE A 96 -41.30 17.07 1.96
N ILE A 97 -42.00 16.58 2.98
CA ILE A 97 -43.27 17.13 3.44
C ILE A 97 -43.11 17.81 4.78
N GLU A 98 -43.97 18.80 5.05
CA GLU A 98 -44.02 19.48 6.33
C GLU A 98 -44.93 18.71 7.30
N ASP A 99 -44.38 18.32 8.45
CA ASP A 99 -45.10 17.66 9.53
C ASP A 99 -45.89 18.67 10.37
N ILE A 100 -46.70 18.17 11.32
CA ILE A 100 -47.58 18.97 12.19
C ILE A 100 -46.82 20.05 12.96
N ASP A 101 -45.59 19.75 13.38
CA ASP A 101 -44.70 20.69 14.10
C ASP A 101 -43.89 21.59 13.14
N GLY A 102 -44.23 21.58 11.86
CA GLY A 102 -43.57 22.31 10.78
C GLY A 102 -42.27 21.67 10.30
N THR A 103 -41.81 20.56 10.87
CA THR A 103 -40.53 19.90 10.50
C THR A 103 -40.60 19.26 9.12
N LEU A 104 -39.56 19.42 8.30
CA LEU A 104 -39.50 18.74 7.01
C LEU A 104 -39.05 17.29 7.18
N ILE A 105 -39.90 16.35 6.78
CA ILE A 105 -39.64 14.91 6.85
C ILE A 105 -39.52 14.36 5.42
N PRO A 106 -38.46 13.60 5.11
CA PRO A 106 -38.34 12.91 3.83
C PRO A 106 -39.34 11.76 3.76
N ILE A 107 -40.20 11.78 2.75
CA ILE A 107 -41.12 10.69 2.43
C ILE A 107 -40.71 10.01 1.13
N VAL A 108 -41.03 8.73 1.02
CA VAL A 108 -40.87 7.94 -0.18
C VAL A 108 -42.21 7.78 -0.87
N GLU A 109 -42.31 8.24 -2.10
CA GLU A 109 -43.46 8.01 -2.97
C GLU A 109 -43.20 6.78 -3.86
N ASN A 110 -43.85 5.66 -3.53
CA ASN A 110 -43.81 4.46 -4.37
C ASN A 110 -44.90 4.51 -5.44
N LYS A 111 -44.57 5.08 -6.60
CA LYS A 111 -45.50 5.23 -7.74
C LYS A 111 -46.04 3.91 -8.29
N ALA A 112 -45.32 2.80 -8.12
CA ALA A 112 -45.76 1.49 -8.61
C ALA A 112 -46.91 0.90 -7.79
N TRP A 113 -46.99 1.25 -6.50
CA TRP A 113 -48.00 0.74 -5.58
C TRP A 113 -48.91 1.84 -5.01
N ASN A 114 -48.69 3.09 -5.41
CA ASN A 114 -49.38 4.29 -4.92
C ASN A 114 -49.40 4.37 -3.39
N VAL A 115 -48.27 4.05 -2.76
CA VAL A 115 -48.06 4.11 -1.31
C VAL A 115 -46.99 5.12 -0.98
N GLU A 116 -47.26 5.96 0.02
CA GLU A 116 -46.31 6.84 0.65
C GLU A 116 -45.94 6.28 2.03
N TYR A 117 -44.66 6.31 2.36
CA TYR A 117 -44.18 5.94 3.69
C TYR A 117 -43.01 6.83 4.10
N MET A 118 -42.83 7.02 5.41
CA MET A 118 -41.73 7.81 5.93
C MET A 118 -40.41 7.07 5.68
N LEU A 119 -39.41 7.80 5.17
CA LEU A 119 -38.08 7.21 4.99
C LEU A 119 -37.41 6.91 6.34
N GLU A 120 -37.84 7.59 7.41
CA GLU A 120 -37.35 7.42 8.79
C GLU A 120 -37.75 6.08 9.44
N ASP A 121 -38.85 5.45 9.00
CA ASP A 121 -39.31 4.15 9.53
C ASP A 121 -38.35 2.99 9.21
N ALA A 122 -37.39 3.21 8.30
CA ALA A 122 -36.41 2.21 7.87
C ALA A 122 -34.99 2.45 8.43
N GLU A 123 -34.47 3.69 8.41
CA GLU A 123 -33.13 4.04 8.93
C GLU A 123 -33.04 5.51 9.38
N CYS A 124 -33.18 5.77 10.68
CA CYS A 124 -33.30 7.13 11.20
C CYS A 124 -31.97 7.92 11.26
N HIS A 125 -30.86 7.28 11.67
CA HIS A 125 -29.62 8.01 11.94
C HIS A 125 -28.79 8.31 10.68
N GLY A 126 -28.54 7.32 9.82
CA GLY A 126 -27.74 7.51 8.61
C GLY A 126 -28.40 8.43 7.59
N LEU A 127 -29.73 8.43 7.50
CA LEU A 127 -30.48 9.33 6.64
C LEU A 127 -30.37 10.79 7.09
N ARG A 128 -30.58 11.05 8.39
CA ARG A 128 -30.43 12.40 8.96
C ARG A 128 -29.02 12.93 8.75
N GLU A 129 -28.02 12.06 8.88
CA GLU A 129 -26.63 12.42 8.67
C GLU A 129 -26.34 12.79 7.21
N ILE A 130 -26.75 11.97 6.23
CA ILE A 130 -26.50 12.29 4.82
C ILE A 130 -27.25 13.57 4.42
N ILE A 131 -28.47 13.80 4.93
CA ILE A 131 -29.20 15.04 4.70
C ILE A 131 -28.42 16.22 5.28
N SER A 132 -27.94 16.13 6.51
CA SER A 132 -27.14 17.19 7.15
C SER A 132 -25.89 17.53 6.33
N LEU A 133 -25.16 16.51 5.87
CA LEU A 133 -23.98 16.68 5.02
C LEU A 133 -24.31 17.32 3.68
N LEU A 134 -25.38 16.87 3.01
CA LEU A 134 -25.80 17.43 1.72
C LEU A 134 -26.28 18.88 1.84
N VAL A 135 -26.98 19.23 2.93
CA VAL A 135 -27.37 20.62 3.22
C VAL A 135 -26.13 21.49 3.32
N ASN A 136 -25.14 21.10 4.13
CA ASN A 136 -23.91 21.89 4.27
C ASN A 136 -23.05 21.91 3.00
N LEU A 137 -23.10 20.85 2.20
CA LEU A 137 -22.43 20.81 0.91
C LEU A 137 -23.07 21.79 -0.07
N TYR A 138 -24.40 21.91 -0.13
CA TYR A 138 -25.08 22.76 -1.11
C TYR A 138 -25.40 24.17 -0.63
N ASP A 139 -25.38 24.37 0.68
CA ASP A 139 -25.50 25.69 1.29
C ASP A 139 -24.20 26.47 1.05
N THR A 140 -24.15 27.10 -0.12
CA THR A 140 -23.04 27.91 -0.62
C THR A 140 -23.06 29.32 -0.04
N THR A 141 -23.53 29.49 1.19
CA THR A 141 -23.56 30.78 1.89
C THR A 141 -22.15 31.23 2.25
N GLY A 142 -21.41 31.68 1.24
CA GLY A 142 -20.19 32.47 1.33
C GLY A 142 -18.97 31.81 1.94
N ASP A 143 -18.93 30.49 2.15
CA ASP A 143 -17.76 29.78 2.65
C ASP A 143 -16.77 29.46 1.53
N ASP A 144 -15.53 29.88 1.69
CA ASP A 144 -14.43 29.49 0.81
C ASP A 144 -13.90 28.09 1.20
N CYS A 145 -14.00 27.70 2.47
CA CYS A 145 -13.53 26.41 2.98
C CYS A 145 -14.58 25.70 3.83
N LEU A 146 -14.85 24.43 3.53
CA LEU A 146 -15.69 23.55 4.33
C LEU A 146 -14.86 22.43 4.97
N PHE A 147 -14.78 22.43 6.29
CA PHE A 147 -14.16 21.36 7.09
C PHE A 147 -15.25 20.45 7.65
N ILE A 148 -15.07 19.13 7.53
CA ILE A 148 -16.02 18.13 8.01
C ILE A 148 -15.28 17.07 8.82
N ASP A 149 -15.58 16.99 10.12
CA ASP A 149 -14.93 16.07 11.05
C ASP A 149 -15.74 14.78 11.24
N GLU A 150 -15.16 13.64 10.87
CA GLU A 150 -15.77 12.32 10.83
C GLU A 150 -17.10 12.28 10.04
N PRO A 151 -17.08 12.58 8.72
CA PRO A 151 -18.27 12.50 7.86
C PRO A 151 -18.82 11.07 7.73
N GLU A 152 -18.10 10.04 8.17
CA GLU A 152 -18.52 8.64 8.16
C GLU A 152 -19.43 8.22 9.33
N LEU A 153 -19.51 9.01 10.40
CA LEU A 153 -20.30 8.65 11.58
C LEU A 153 -21.75 8.37 11.18
N HIS A 154 -22.29 7.23 11.63
CA HIS A 154 -23.66 6.78 11.31
C HIS A 154 -23.97 6.56 9.81
N LEU A 155 -23.02 6.72 8.89
CA LEU A 155 -23.24 6.53 7.46
C LEU A 155 -22.82 5.15 6.97
N HIS A 156 -23.71 4.51 6.20
CA HIS A 156 -23.38 3.31 5.45
C HIS A 156 -22.25 3.58 4.43
N PRO A 157 -21.31 2.65 4.18
CA PRO A 157 -20.20 2.85 3.23
C PRO A 157 -20.60 3.34 1.84
N GLN A 158 -21.73 2.86 1.32
CA GLN A 158 -22.26 3.31 0.02
C GLN A 158 -22.57 4.82 0.02
N PHE A 159 -23.05 5.35 1.14
CA PHE A 159 -23.43 6.75 1.28
C PHE A 159 -22.20 7.65 1.40
N GLN A 160 -21.12 7.15 1.99
CA GLN A 160 -19.82 7.84 2.05
C GLN A 160 -19.23 8.04 0.64
N THR A 161 -19.18 6.98 -0.16
CA THR A 161 -18.73 7.05 -1.56
C THR A 161 -19.61 7.99 -2.39
N PHE A 162 -20.92 7.95 -2.17
CA PHE A 162 -21.86 8.85 -2.83
C PHE A 162 -21.60 10.31 -2.46
N PHE A 163 -21.47 10.63 -1.17
CA PHE A 163 -21.18 11.98 -0.70
C PHE A 163 -19.86 12.52 -1.27
N MET A 164 -18.83 11.66 -1.34
CA MET A 164 -17.55 12.02 -1.97
C MET A 164 -17.71 12.37 -3.46
N ASN A 165 -18.60 11.68 -4.19
CA ASN A 165 -18.90 12.04 -5.57
C ASN A 165 -19.67 13.37 -5.69
N GLU A 166 -20.56 13.69 -4.75
CA GLU A 166 -21.21 15.00 -4.70
C GLU A 166 -20.20 16.12 -4.43
N ILE A 167 -19.23 15.93 -3.52
CA ILE A 167 -18.14 16.89 -3.30
C ILE A 167 -17.37 17.15 -4.61
N ARG A 168 -17.02 16.10 -5.37
CA ARG A 168 -16.35 16.27 -6.67
C ARG A 168 -17.18 17.04 -7.68
N LYS A 169 -18.50 16.81 -7.71
CA LYS A 169 -19.39 17.61 -8.55
C LYS A 169 -19.29 19.07 -8.14
N GLU A 170 -19.38 19.40 -6.85
CA GLU A 170 -19.25 20.81 -6.41
C GLU A 170 -17.90 21.42 -6.78
N VAL A 171 -16.80 20.68 -6.61
CA VAL A 171 -15.45 21.11 -7.03
C VAL A 171 -15.39 21.42 -8.52
N SER A 172 -16.07 20.64 -9.37
CA SER A 172 -16.10 20.89 -10.82
C SER A 172 -16.90 22.15 -11.22
N HIS A 173 -17.82 22.61 -10.37
CA HIS A 173 -18.62 23.83 -10.63
C HIS A 173 -17.98 25.10 -10.07
N SER A 174 -17.09 24.98 -9.08
CA SER A 174 -16.44 26.11 -8.42
C SER A 174 -14.96 25.83 -8.18
N SER A 175 -14.09 26.61 -8.81
CA SER A 175 -12.64 26.54 -8.60
C SER A 175 -12.16 27.25 -7.32
N ARG A 176 -13.09 27.87 -6.57
CA ARG A 176 -12.76 28.69 -5.39
C ARG A 176 -12.93 27.96 -4.07
N ARG A 177 -13.87 27.01 -4.00
CA ARG A 177 -14.22 26.33 -2.75
C ARG A 177 -13.29 25.14 -2.48
N MET A 178 -12.83 25.02 -1.24
CA MET A 178 -12.00 23.93 -0.75
C MET A 178 -12.75 23.09 0.29
N PHE A 179 -12.50 21.80 0.27
CA PHE A 179 -13.08 20.81 1.18
C PHE A 179 -11.97 20.13 1.98
N PHE A 180 -12.18 20.00 3.28
CA PHE A 180 -11.27 19.34 4.20
C PHE A 180 -12.04 18.25 4.95
N LEU A 181 -11.75 16.99 4.65
CA LEU A 181 -12.39 15.85 5.31
C LEU A 181 -11.42 15.25 6.31
N ILE A 182 -11.83 15.24 7.58
CA ILE A 182 -11.12 14.51 8.63
C ILE A 182 -11.80 13.16 8.76
N SER A 183 -11.13 12.08 8.36
CA SER A 183 -11.78 10.78 8.27
C SER A 183 -10.88 9.64 8.71
N HIS A 184 -11.53 8.60 9.20
CA HIS A 184 -11.04 7.27 9.51
C HIS A 184 -11.51 6.22 8.49
N SER A 185 -12.31 6.63 7.50
CA SER A 185 -12.92 5.70 6.57
C SER A 185 -12.12 5.55 5.28
N PRO A 186 -11.75 4.32 4.88
CA PRO A 186 -11.13 4.07 3.59
C PRO A 186 -12.04 4.39 2.40
N PHE A 187 -13.35 4.55 2.62
CA PHE A 187 -14.31 4.89 1.55
C PHE A 187 -14.24 6.37 1.13
N TYR A 188 -13.74 7.27 1.98
CA TYR A 188 -13.48 8.67 1.61
C TYR A 188 -12.13 8.86 0.91
N ILE A 189 -11.19 7.94 1.09
CA ILE A 189 -9.91 7.94 0.37
C ILE A 189 -10.14 7.40 -1.04
N ASP A 190 -10.65 8.22 -1.94
CA ASP A 190 -10.88 7.80 -3.33
C ASP A 190 -9.89 8.49 -4.27
N LEU A 191 -8.62 8.13 -4.24
CA LEU A 191 -7.59 8.81 -5.05
C LEU A 191 -7.67 8.39 -6.52
N ARG A 192 -8.15 9.29 -7.38
CA ARG A 192 -8.28 9.11 -8.84
C ARG A 192 -7.22 9.86 -9.63
N THR A 193 -6.65 10.91 -9.04
CA THR A 193 -5.64 11.76 -9.69
C THR A 193 -4.44 12.02 -8.77
N PRO A 194 -3.25 12.31 -9.33
CA PRO A 194 -2.09 12.74 -8.54
C PRO A 194 -2.36 14.00 -7.71
N GLU A 195 -3.17 14.94 -8.22
CA GLU A 195 -3.55 16.15 -7.46
C GLU A 195 -4.32 15.79 -6.18
N GLU A 196 -5.24 14.83 -6.23
CA GLU A 196 -5.94 14.35 -5.02
C GLU A 196 -4.96 13.72 -4.01
N LEU A 197 -3.88 13.06 -4.46
CA LEU A 197 -2.83 12.53 -3.58
C LEU A 197 -2.06 13.66 -2.85
N THR A 198 -1.79 14.79 -3.51
CA THR A 198 -1.17 15.98 -2.86
C THR A 198 -2.08 16.65 -1.83
N GLY A 199 -3.39 16.41 -1.91
CA GLY A 199 -4.38 16.85 -0.92
C GLY A 199 -4.40 15.99 0.36
N VAL A 200 -3.68 14.87 0.39
CA VAL A 200 -3.65 13.99 1.56
C VAL A 200 -2.63 14.47 2.59
N VAL A 201 -3.10 14.61 3.84
CA VAL A 201 -2.29 14.86 5.03
C VAL A 201 -2.41 13.66 5.95
N VAL A 202 -1.29 12.94 6.14
CA VAL A 202 -1.25 11.74 6.99
C VAL A 202 -0.73 12.11 8.37
N CYS A 203 -1.58 11.96 9.38
CA CYS A 203 -1.25 12.15 10.78
C CYS A 203 -0.71 10.85 11.38
N HIS A 204 0.43 10.95 12.06
CA HIS A 204 1.14 9.83 12.67
C HIS A 204 0.99 9.83 14.19
N VAL A 205 1.21 8.69 14.82
CA VAL A 205 1.29 8.64 16.29
C VAL A 205 2.59 9.30 16.75
N ASN A 206 2.50 10.28 17.66
CA ASN A 206 3.64 10.98 18.28
C ASN A 206 4.64 11.66 17.31
N LYS A 207 4.24 11.96 16.07
CA LYS A 207 5.08 12.61 15.05
C LYS A 207 4.25 13.62 14.26
N ALA A 208 4.89 14.69 13.81
CA ALA A 208 4.23 15.66 12.94
C ALA A 208 3.68 14.97 11.67
N PRO A 209 2.49 15.39 11.19
CA PRO A 209 1.91 14.92 9.95
C PRO A 209 2.85 15.11 8.75
N THR A 210 2.60 14.30 7.73
CA THR A 210 3.29 14.36 6.43
C THR A 210 2.29 14.64 5.33
N SER A 211 2.77 15.27 4.26
CA SER A 211 1.98 15.57 3.07
C SER A 211 2.92 15.78 1.90
N ILE A 212 2.41 15.58 0.69
CA ILE A 212 3.15 15.90 -0.53
C ILE A 212 2.86 17.36 -0.89
N GLU A 213 3.91 18.16 -1.06
CA GLU A 213 3.78 19.55 -1.54
C GLU A 213 3.70 19.58 -3.07
N GLU A 214 4.59 18.84 -3.73
CA GLU A 214 4.69 18.76 -5.19
C GLU A 214 5.16 17.36 -5.60
N LEU A 215 4.73 16.92 -6.78
CA LEU A 215 5.17 15.68 -7.43
C LEU A 215 6.08 16.03 -8.61
N ASN A 216 7.14 15.27 -8.81
CA ASN A 216 7.92 15.34 -10.04
C ASN A 216 7.16 14.65 -11.19
N ASP A 217 7.58 14.90 -12.44
CA ASP A 217 6.89 14.38 -13.64
C ASP A 217 6.82 12.85 -13.69
N ASP A 218 7.87 12.16 -13.23
CA ASP A 218 7.92 10.70 -13.20
C ASP A 218 6.92 10.12 -12.19
N ASP A 219 6.84 10.72 -11.00
CA ASP A 219 5.91 10.34 -9.95
C ASP A 219 4.46 10.70 -10.32
N ASP A 220 4.19 11.85 -10.97
CA ASP A 220 2.84 12.19 -11.48
C ASP A 220 2.36 11.14 -12.49
N SER A 221 3.20 10.80 -13.47
CA SER A 221 2.91 9.81 -14.50
C SER A 221 2.65 8.43 -13.90
N LEU A 222 3.47 8.02 -12.93
CA LEU A 222 3.31 6.78 -12.19
C LEU A 222 1.96 6.76 -11.46
N PHE A 223 1.69 7.76 -10.62
CA PHE A 223 0.49 7.78 -9.80
C PHE A 223 -0.79 7.93 -10.63
N ARG A 224 -0.76 8.64 -11.75
CA ARG A 224 -1.88 8.73 -12.68
C ARG A 224 -2.27 7.35 -13.24
N ARG A 225 -1.30 6.47 -13.47
CA ARG A 225 -1.54 5.10 -13.97
C ARG A 225 -2.03 4.15 -12.86
N PHE A 226 -1.55 4.32 -11.62
CA PHE A 226 -1.71 3.32 -10.57
C PHE A 226 -2.73 3.67 -9.48
N LEU A 227 -2.91 4.95 -9.10
CA LEU A 227 -3.87 5.34 -8.06
C LEU A 227 -5.30 4.86 -8.33
N PRO A 228 -5.84 4.92 -9.56
CA PRO A 228 -7.20 4.43 -9.85
C PRO A 228 -7.39 2.92 -9.59
N ARG A 229 -6.30 2.15 -9.46
CA ARG A 229 -6.33 0.71 -9.18
C ARG A 229 -6.41 0.40 -7.68
N PHE A 230 -6.30 1.41 -6.81
CA PHE A 230 -6.31 1.21 -5.37
C PHE A 230 -7.73 0.86 -4.91
N ASN A 231 -7.92 -0.36 -4.41
CA ASN A 231 -9.18 -0.79 -3.82
C ASN A 231 -9.30 -0.32 -2.35
N THR A 232 -10.47 -0.55 -1.73
CA THR A 232 -10.74 -0.18 -0.34
C THR A 232 -9.77 -0.84 0.66
N TYR A 233 -9.30 -2.05 0.36
CA TYR A 233 -8.38 -2.78 1.21
C TYR A 233 -6.96 -2.16 1.17
N HIS A 234 -6.49 -1.80 -0.03
CA HIS A 234 -5.24 -1.06 -0.20
C HIS A 234 -5.24 0.24 0.61
N LYS A 235 -6.37 0.95 0.67
CA LYS A 235 -6.49 2.24 1.37
C LYS A 235 -6.39 2.15 2.89
N GLN A 236 -6.31 0.94 3.47
CA GLN A 236 -6.12 0.78 4.91
C GLN A 236 -4.77 1.31 5.40
N PHE A 237 -3.74 1.38 4.55
CA PHE A 237 -2.42 1.88 4.96
C PHE A 237 -2.42 3.36 5.37
N PHE A 238 -3.43 4.14 4.99
CA PHE A 238 -3.57 5.52 5.44
C PHE A 238 -3.96 5.65 6.93
N PHE A 239 -4.39 4.55 7.56
CA PHE A 239 -4.91 4.55 8.94
C PHE A 239 -4.07 3.70 9.91
N SER A 240 -3.04 3.01 9.43
CA SER A 240 -2.18 2.18 10.27
C SER A 240 -0.72 2.24 9.82
N ASP A 241 0.17 2.44 10.80
CA ASP A 241 1.62 2.50 10.60
C ASP A 241 2.29 1.11 10.51
N ASN A 242 1.51 0.02 10.53
CA ASN A 242 2.06 -1.34 10.53
C ASN A 242 1.54 -2.21 9.37
N GLN A 243 1.59 -1.70 8.14
CA GLN A 243 1.15 -2.48 6.97
C GLN A 243 2.28 -3.27 6.32
N ILE A 244 1.98 -4.51 5.95
CA ILE A 244 2.85 -5.39 5.17
C ILE A 244 2.20 -5.62 3.82
N PHE A 245 2.84 -5.17 2.75
CA PHE A 245 2.43 -5.41 1.37
C PHE A 245 3.04 -6.71 0.87
N VAL A 246 2.22 -7.50 0.19
CA VAL A 246 2.62 -8.78 -0.40
C VAL A 246 2.19 -8.83 -1.86
N GLU A 247 2.83 -9.68 -2.65
CA GLU A 247 2.66 -9.67 -4.09
C GLU A 247 1.26 -10.12 -4.52
N GLY A 248 0.80 -11.27 -4.04
CA GLY A 248 -0.46 -11.87 -4.43
C GLY A 248 -1.37 -12.30 -3.27
N TYR A 249 -2.59 -12.67 -3.64
CA TYR A 249 -3.64 -13.07 -2.71
C TYR A 249 -3.27 -14.32 -1.89
N THR A 250 -2.63 -15.33 -2.49
CA THR A 250 -2.20 -16.54 -1.76
C THR A 250 -1.19 -16.20 -0.66
N ASP A 251 -0.30 -15.23 -0.92
CA ASP A 251 0.70 -14.77 0.03
C ASP A 251 0.01 -14.07 1.20
N GLN A 252 -0.93 -13.17 0.89
CA GLN A 252 -1.72 -12.43 1.87
C GLN A 252 -2.45 -13.39 2.82
N GLN A 253 -3.13 -14.39 2.26
CA GLN A 253 -3.87 -15.37 3.04
C GLN A 253 -2.92 -16.18 3.93
N MET A 254 -1.86 -16.74 3.35
CA MET A 254 -0.88 -17.53 4.10
C MET A 254 -0.27 -16.74 5.26
N PHE A 255 0.22 -15.52 4.99
CA PHE A 255 0.80 -14.67 6.03
C PHE A 255 -0.23 -14.23 7.07
N THR A 256 -1.49 -14.02 6.69
CA THR A 256 -2.58 -13.70 7.63
C THR A 256 -2.81 -14.85 8.62
N TYR A 257 -2.79 -16.10 8.16
CA TYR A 257 -2.86 -17.25 9.05
C TYR A 257 -1.62 -17.36 9.94
N LEU A 258 -0.42 -17.25 9.36
CA LEU A 258 0.84 -17.35 10.09
C LEU A 258 1.04 -16.22 11.13
N LEU A 259 0.47 -15.04 10.90
CA LEU A 259 0.51 -13.91 11.83
C LEU A 259 -0.03 -14.29 13.22
N THR A 260 -1.03 -15.17 13.28
CA THR A 260 -1.62 -15.67 14.55
C THR A 260 -0.65 -16.53 15.37
N PHE A 261 0.43 -17.00 14.76
CA PHE A 261 1.41 -17.88 15.39
C PHE A 261 2.62 -17.14 15.97
N ILE A 262 2.75 -15.82 15.77
CA ILE A 262 3.83 -14.99 16.33
C ILE A 262 3.73 -14.93 17.86
N GLU A 263 4.86 -14.91 18.58
CA GLU A 263 4.87 -14.94 20.06
C GLU A 263 4.42 -13.62 20.70
N ASN A 264 4.69 -12.50 20.03
CA ASN A 264 4.36 -11.18 20.54
C ASN A 264 3.08 -10.67 19.88
N GLU A 265 1.93 -11.11 20.39
CA GLU A 265 0.61 -10.70 19.90
C GLU A 265 0.44 -9.16 19.89
N TYR A 266 1.13 -8.44 20.79
CA TYR A 266 1.13 -6.98 20.84
C TYR A 266 1.92 -6.31 19.72
N SER A 267 2.96 -6.96 19.17
CA SER A 267 3.65 -6.45 17.98
C SER A 267 2.84 -6.70 16.71
N ALA A 268 2.05 -7.78 16.66
CA ALA A 268 1.12 -8.06 15.56
C ALA A 268 -0.16 -7.20 15.62
N ALA A 269 -0.50 -6.61 16.78
CA ALA A 269 -1.68 -5.77 16.92
C ALA A 269 -1.60 -4.54 16.01
N GLY A 270 -2.59 -4.44 15.11
CA GLY A 270 -2.69 -3.39 14.09
C GLY A 270 -1.93 -3.69 12.79
N THR A 271 -1.31 -4.87 12.67
CA THR A 271 -0.67 -5.32 11.42
C THR A 271 -1.73 -5.74 10.42
N GLY A 272 -1.80 -5.04 9.28
CA GLY A 272 -2.56 -5.50 8.13
C GLY A 272 -1.62 -6.07 7.07
N ILE A 273 -2.07 -7.12 6.38
CA ILE A 273 -1.35 -7.73 5.27
C ILE A 273 -2.17 -7.46 4.01
N ILE A 274 -1.58 -6.75 3.07
CA ILE A 274 -2.26 -6.22 1.88
C ILE A 274 -1.64 -6.83 0.63
N ASP A 275 -2.41 -7.61 -0.13
CA ASP A 275 -2.00 -7.98 -1.48
C ASP A 275 -2.06 -6.76 -2.39
N VAL A 276 -1.09 -6.59 -3.28
CA VAL A 276 -1.07 -5.46 -4.23
C VAL A 276 -1.37 -5.86 -5.67
N GLY A 277 -1.48 -7.17 -5.93
CA GLY A 277 -1.85 -7.72 -7.23
C GLY A 277 -0.70 -7.93 -8.21
N GLY A 278 0.56 -7.74 -7.78
CA GLY A 278 1.74 -7.98 -8.60
C GLY A 278 3.01 -7.26 -8.15
N LYS A 279 4.16 -7.72 -8.65
CA LYS A 279 5.47 -7.16 -8.29
C LYS A 279 5.67 -5.70 -8.69
N ASP A 280 5.06 -5.26 -9.80
CA ASP A 280 5.19 -3.88 -10.29
C ASP A 280 4.46 -2.91 -9.35
N GLU A 281 3.31 -3.31 -8.82
CA GLU A 281 2.50 -2.56 -7.87
C GLU A 281 3.20 -2.41 -6.51
N LEU A 282 4.00 -3.39 -6.06
CA LEU A 282 4.73 -3.30 -4.78
C LEU A 282 5.64 -2.06 -4.72
N GLY A 283 6.35 -1.78 -5.81
CA GLY A 283 7.20 -0.58 -5.91
C GLY A 283 6.41 0.72 -5.81
N VAL A 284 5.18 0.75 -6.34
CA VAL A 284 4.29 1.91 -6.25
C VAL A 284 3.84 2.13 -4.81
N PHE A 285 3.39 1.09 -4.12
CA PHE A 285 3.01 1.20 -2.69
C PHE A 285 4.19 1.62 -1.82
N CYS A 286 5.40 1.11 -2.10
CA CYS A 286 6.62 1.55 -1.42
C CYS A 286 6.86 3.04 -1.59
N LYS A 287 6.75 3.54 -2.84
CA LYS A 287 6.94 4.96 -3.16
C LYS A 287 5.88 5.84 -2.49
N VAL A 288 4.60 5.45 -2.55
CA VAL A 288 3.51 6.18 -1.87
C VAL A 288 3.75 6.23 -0.36
N CYS A 289 4.13 5.11 0.26
CA CYS A 289 4.43 5.08 1.69
C CYS A 289 5.60 5.98 2.07
N SER A 290 6.66 5.98 1.27
CA SER A 290 7.82 6.85 1.46
C SER A 290 7.44 8.34 1.38
N LEU A 291 6.71 8.74 0.34
CA LEU A 291 6.26 10.13 0.15
C LEU A 291 5.30 10.60 1.25
N LEU A 292 4.42 9.72 1.71
CA LEU A 292 3.49 9.99 2.80
C LEU A 292 4.07 9.69 4.18
N GLY A 293 5.34 9.29 4.27
CA GLY A 293 6.01 8.97 5.53
C GLY A 293 5.34 7.88 6.37
N THR A 294 4.56 6.99 5.76
CA THR A 294 3.97 5.81 6.42
C THR A 294 4.97 4.67 6.45
N ASN A 295 4.85 3.81 7.46
CA ASN A 295 5.79 2.72 7.68
C ASN A 295 5.33 1.42 6.98
N GLY A 296 5.30 1.46 5.65
CA GLY A 296 5.04 0.30 4.80
C GLY A 296 6.21 -0.67 4.76
N ARG A 297 5.90 -1.97 4.75
CA ARG A 297 6.88 -3.08 4.66
C ARG A 297 6.48 -3.99 3.53
N ILE A 298 7.43 -4.68 2.92
CA ILE A 298 7.17 -5.51 1.73
C ILE A 298 7.67 -6.92 1.96
N ILE A 299 6.86 -7.92 1.63
CA ILE A 299 7.31 -9.30 1.45
C ILE A 299 7.05 -9.70 0.00
N THR A 300 8.07 -10.18 -0.70
CA THR A 300 7.96 -10.48 -2.15
C THR A 300 8.77 -11.70 -2.55
N ASP A 301 8.44 -12.24 -3.73
CA ASP A 301 9.16 -13.33 -4.35
C ASP A 301 10.59 -12.92 -4.76
N LEU A 302 11.46 -13.91 -4.91
CA LEU A 302 12.89 -13.73 -5.22
C LEU A 302 13.14 -13.04 -6.57
N ASP A 303 12.24 -13.17 -7.53
CA ASP A 303 12.43 -12.59 -8.87
C ASP A 303 12.26 -11.07 -8.90
N SER A 304 11.62 -10.47 -7.89
CA SER A 304 11.61 -9.03 -7.64
C SER A 304 13.00 -8.44 -7.38
N LEU A 305 14.02 -9.27 -7.11
CA LEU A 305 15.41 -8.86 -7.00
C LEU A 305 15.98 -8.31 -8.31
N PHE A 306 15.60 -8.90 -9.44
CA PHE A 306 16.28 -8.70 -10.72
C PHE A 306 15.67 -7.58 -11.56
N SER A 307 14.39 -7.29 -11.42
CA SER A 307 13.76 -6.17 -12.12
C SER A 307 12.51 -5.65 -11.43
N GLY A 308 11.98 -4.54 -11.94
CA GLY A 308 10.73 -3.94 -11.49
C GLY A 308 10.95 -2.71 -10.62
N LYS A 309 9.87 -1.97 -10.39
CA LYS A 309 9.91 -0.69 -9.67
C LYS A 309 10.42 -0.84 -8.24
N LEU A 310 10.22 -2.00 -7.62
CA LEU A 310 10.70 -2.29 -6.28
C LEU A 310 12.23 -2.23 -6.18
N ARG A 311 12.94 -2.73 -7.20
CA ARG A 311 14.41 -2.65 -7.29
C ARG A 311 14.84 -1.18 -7.34
N ASP A 312 14.19 -0.36 -8.16
CA ASP A 312 14.51 1.07 -8.29
C ASP A 312 14.32 1.80 -6.95
N VAL A 313 13.19 1.56 -6.29
CA VAL A 313 12.90 2.16 -4.98
C VAL A 313 13.92 1.72 -3.93
N ALA A 314 14.31 0.44 -3.90
CA ALA A 314 15.33 -0.06 -2.98
C ALA A 314 16.71 0.57 -3.23
N ASN A 315 17.07 0.84 -4.49
CA ASN A 315 18.36 1.46 -4.84
C ASN A 315 18.44 2.94 -4.41
N GLU A 316 17.31 3.64 -4.44
CA GLU A 316 17.20 5.06 -4.06
C GLU A 316 16.93 5.26 -2.55
N ASP A 317 16.65 4.20 -1.80
CA ASP A 317 16.29 4.29 -0.39
C ASP A 317 17.51 4.64 0.48
N GLU A 318 17.42 5.76 1.21
CA GLU A 318 18.48 6.23 2.11
C GLU A 318 18.87 5.20 3.18
N ARG A 319 17.95 4.33 3.60
CA ARG A 319 18.23 3.28 4.60
C ARG A 319 19.14 2.20 4.02
N VAL A 320 18.96 1.85 2.75
CA VAL A 320 19.83 0.89 2.03
C VAL A 320 21.20 1.52 1.83
N ILE A 321 21.24 2.75 1.33
CA ILE A 321 22.50 3.49 1.10
C ILE A 321 23.30 3.58 2.41
N GLY A 322 22.68 4.08 3.49
CA GLY A 322 23.32 4.21 4.79
C GLY A 322 23.68 2.87 5.43
N TRP A 323 22.98 1.78 5.11
CA TRP A 323 23.37 0.43 5.54
C TRP A 323 24.62 -0.04 4.80
N LEU A 324 24.68 0.12 3.48
CA LEU A 324 25.83 -0.25 2.65
C LEU A 324 27.09 0.51 3.05
N GLU A 325 26.98 1.82 3.33
CA GLU A 325 28.08 2.64 3.83
C GLU A 325 28.67 2.08 5.12
N LYS A 326 27.83 1.69 6.08
CA LYS A 326 28.27 1.08 7.36
C LYS A 326 28.94 -0.28 7.17
N GLN A 327 28.62 -1.00 6.09
CA GLN A 327 29.26 -2.28 5.77
C GLN A 327 30.58 -2.12 5.00
N LYS A 328 30.90 -0.93 4.49
CA LYS A 328 32.01 -0.72 3.54
C LYS A 328 33.35 -1.25 4.03
N GLU A 329 33.74 -0.89 5.25
CA GLU A 329 35.01 -1.33 5.83
C GLU A 329 35.00 -2.83 6.17
N ARG A 330 33.89 -3.33 6.73
CA ARG A 330 33.75 -4.73 7.15
C ARG A 330 33.75 -5.71 5.98
N GLN A 331 33.27 -5.26 4.83
CA GLN A 331 33.12 -6.07 3.62
C GLN A 331 34.21 -5.79 2.58
N ALA A 332 35.27 -5.04 2.93
CA ALA A 332 36.32 -4.66 1.98
C ALA A 332 36.97 -5.86 1.28
N ASP A 333 37.31 -6.92 2.01
CA ASP A 333 37.89 -8.14 1.45
C ASP A 333 36.90 -8.86 0.51
N PHE A 334 35.62 -8.91 0.89
CA PHE A 334 34.57 -9.50 0.05
C PHE A 334 34.41 -8.70 -1.25
N TYR A 335 34.38 -7.36 -1.18
CA TYR A 335 34.30 -6.50 -2.36
C TYR A 335 35.50 -6.64 -3.28
N ASN A 336 36.71 -6.74 -2.73
CA ASN A 336 37.93 -7.00 -3.51
C ASN A 336 37.91 -8.37 -4.21
N THR A 337 37.10 -9.30 -3.73
CA THR A 337 36.94 -10.64 -4.33
C THR A 337 35.97 -10.62 -5.52
N ILE A 338 34.89 -9.82 -5.45
CA ILE A 338 33.83 -9.81 -6.47
C ILE A 338 33.94 -8.66 -7.48
N PHE A 339 34.71 -7.61 -7.19
CA PHE A 339 34.89 -6.44 -8.04
C PHE A 339 36.36 -6.22 -8.39
N SER A 340 36.61 -5.61 -9.56
CA SER A 340 37.95 -5.15 -9.91
C SER A 340 38.36 -3.92 -9.09
N LYS A 341 39.67 -3.65 -8.99
CA LYS A 341 40.20 -2.47 -8.26
C LYS A 341 39.52 -1.16 -8.68
N LYS A 342 39.33 -0.96 -10.00
CA LYS A 342 38.66 0.22 -10.56
C LYS A 342 37.18 0.33 -10.16
N GLU A 343 36.51 -0.81 -9.97
CA GLU A 343 35.11 -0.84 -9.53
C GLU A 343 34.96 -0.56 -8.04
N VAL A 344 35.90 -1.03 -7.21
CA VAL A 344 35.94 -0.78 -5.76
C VAL A 344 36.28 0.68 -5.43
N GLU A 345 37.05 1.36 -6.28
CA GLU A 345 37.32 2.81 -6.18
C GLU A 345 36.04 3.66 -6.35
N GLN A 346 35.04 3.11 -7.03
CA GLN A 346 33.74 3.75 -7.17
C GLN A 346 32.81 3.36 -6.03
N GLU A 347 31.75 4.14 -5.82
CA GLU A 347 30.72 3.81 -4.85
C GLU A 347 30.05 2.47 -5.16
N ILE A 348 29.92 1.59 -4.16
CA ILE A 348 29.27 0.29 -4.27
C ILE A 348 27.80 0.45 -3.91
N THR A 349 26.95 0.47 -4.93
CA THR A 349 25.49 0.60 -4.79
C THR A 349 24.81 -0.77 -4.83
N LEU A 350 23.56 -0.82 -4.36
CA LEU A 350 22.72 -2.02 -4.47
C LEU A 350 22.60 -2.49 -5.92
N SER A 351 22.41 -1.57 -6.88
CA SER A 351 22.40 -1.86 -8.31
C SER A 351 23.66 -2.56 -8.81
N LYS A 352 24.84 -2.14 -8.35
CA LYS A 352 26.12 -2.77 -8.75
C LYS A 352 26.25 -4.18 -8.21
N LEU A 353 25.79 -4.42 -6.97
CA LEU A 353 25.78 -5.75 -6.36
C LEU A 353 24.83 -6.69 -7.12
N ILE A 354 23.61 -6.25 -7.41
CA ILE A 354 22.63 -7.02 -8.19
C ILE A 354 23.17 -7.32 -9.59
N PHE A 355 23.74 -6.33 -10.28
CA PHE A 355 24.32 -6.52 -11.60
C PHE A 355 25.50 -7.51 -11.60
N ARG A 356 26.32 -7.48 -10.54
CA ARG A 356 27.40 -8.45 -10.35
C ARG A 356 26.85 -9.87 -10.17
N LEU A 357 25.79 -10.03 -9.38
CA LEU A 357 25.07 -11.30 -9.23
C LEU A 357 24.53 -11.80 -10.58
N GLU A 358 23.86 -10.94 -11.35
CA GLU A 358 23.34 -11.28 -12.68
C GLU A 358 24.44 -11.78 -13.62
N ARG A 359 25.61 -11.13 -13.63
CA ARG A 359 26.74 -11.56 -14.46
C ARG A 359 27.25 -12.95 -14.08
N TYR A 360 27.35 -13.25 -12.80
CA TYR A 360 27.73 -14.59 -12.35
C TYR A 360 26.71 -15.64 -12.76
N LEU A 361 25.42 -15.35 -12.60
CA LEU A 361 24.33 -16.24 -13.02
C LEU A 361 24.39 -16.51 -14.53
N ILE A 362 24.51 -15.47 -15.36
CA ILE A 362 24.62 -15.63 -16.82
C ILE A 362 25.85 -16.48 -17.18
N ARG A 363 26.99 -16.24 -16.52
CA ARG A 363 28.22 -17.01 -16.78
C ARG A 363 28.06 -18.50 -16.47
N ILE A 364 27.46 -18.83 -15.32
CA ILE A 364 27.16 -20.22 -14.95
C ILE A 364 26.19 -20.86 -15.95
N SER A 365 25.14 -20.14 -16.34
CA SER A 365 24.16 -20.64 -17.32
C SER A 365 24.84 -21.05 -18.63
N GLN A 366 25.71 -20.19 -19.16
CA GLN A 366 26.43 -20.44 -20.41
C GLN A 366 27.37 -21.65 -20.32
N GLU A 367 28.13 -21.77 -19.24
CA GLU A 367 29.06 -22.89 -19.06
C GLU A 367 28.32 -24.22 -18.81
N LEU A 368 27.22 -24.21 -18.04
CA LEU A 368 26.37 -25.39 -17.88
C LEU A 368 25.77 -25.84 -19.22
N HIS A 369 25.28 -24.90 -20.03
CA HIS A 369 24.72 -25.23 -21.33
C HIS A 369 25.76 -25.90 -22.23
N LYS A 370 26.95 -25.29 -22.35
CA LYS A 370 28.08 -25.85 -23.10
C LYS A 370 28.50 -27.22 -22.58
N TYR A 371 28.52 -27.42 -21.26
CA TYR A 371 28.87 -28.71 -20.67
C TYR A 371 27.88 -29.82 -21.04
N PHE A 372 26.57 -29.52 -21.03
CA PHE A 372 25.52 -30.50 -21.31
C PHE A 372 25.18 -30.68 -22.79
N GLU A 373 25.79 -29.92 -23.70
CA GLU A 373 25.77 -30.26 -25.14
C GLU A 373 26.46 -31.61 -25.43
N VAL A 374 27.45 -31.98 -24.60
CA VAL A 374 28.29 -33.17 -24.80
C VAL A 374 28.22 -34.18 -23.65
N ASN A 375 27.78 -33.76 -22.47
CA ASN A 375 27.68 -34.61 -21.28
C ASN A 375 26.23 -34.89 -20.89
N LYS A 376 26.01 -36.03 -20.21
CA LYS A 376 24.69 -36.35 -19.63
C LYS A 376 24.44 -35.50 -18.38
N ILE A 377 23.19 -35.08 -18.22
CA ILE A 377 22.74 -34.34 -17.04
C ILE A 377 22.65 -35.30 -15.84
N PRO A 378 23.28 -34.99 -14.69
CA PRO A 378 23.14 -35.77 -13.47
C PRO A 378 21.68 -35.80 -12.99
N ALA A 379 21.23 -36.95 -12.45
CA ALA A 379 19.83 -37.13 -12.02
C ALA A 379 19.35 -36.06 -11.03
N LYS A 380 20.21 -35.59 -10.12
CA LYS A 380 19.89 -34.51 -9.18
C LYS A 380 19.70 -33.14 -9.83
N MET A 381 20.38 -32.88 -10.95
CA MET A 381 20.28 -31.62 -11.71
C MET A 381 19.17 -31.64 -12.74
N GLN A 382 18.60 -32.81 -13.03
CA GLN A 382 17.56 -32.96 -14.06
C GLN A 382 16.37 -32.01 -13.86
N PRO A 383 15.79 -31.83 -12.65
CA PRO A 383 14.65 -30.92 -12.47
C PRO A 383 15.02 -29.44 -12.72
N LEU A 384 16.26 -29.04 -12.39
CA LEU A 384 16.77 -27.70 -12.68
C LEU A 384 16.90 -27.50 -14.19
N MET A 385 17.57 -28.42 -14.88
CA MET A 385 17.83 -28.32 -16.31
C MET A 385 16.53 -28.35 -17.13
N GLU A 386 15.56 -29.17 -16.74
CA GLU A 386 14.23 -29.20 -17.36
C GLU A 386 13.52 -27.84 -17.25
N LYS A 387 13.57 -27.20 -16.08
CA LYS A 387 12.98 -25.86 -15.88
C LYS A 387 13.68 -24.76 -16.68
N LEU A 388 15.01 -24.77 -16.71
CA LEU A 388 15.78 -23.82 -17.52
C LEU A 388 15.52 -24.02 -19.02
N ALA A 389 15.37 -25.26 -19.48
CA ALA A 389 15.02 -25.57 -20.87
C ALA A 389 13.62 -25.05 -21.24
N GLN A 390 12.60 -25.30 -20.40
CA GLN A 390 11.23 -24.78 -20.60
C GLN A 390 11.21 -23.24 -20.72
N LEU A 391 12.01 -22.53 -19.94
CA LEU A 391 12.10 -21.07 -20.02
C LEU A 391 12.79 -20.60 -21.31
N ARG A 392 13.82 -21.32 -21.78
CA ARG A 392 14.48 -21.05 -23.07
C ARG A 392 13.58 -21.30 -24.26
N GLU A 393 12.73 -22.32 -24.20
CA GLU A 393 11.73 -22.57 -25.25
C GLU A 393 10.68 -21.45 -25.33
N LYS A 394 10.35 -20.84 -24.18
CA LYS A 394 9.33 -19.79 -24.09
C LYS A 394 9.84 -18.38 -24.42
N HIS A 395 11.13 -18.11 -24.26
CA HIS A 395 11.71 -16.77 -24.36
C HIS A 395 12.99 -16.77 -25.20
N GLU A 396 13.06 -15.90 -26.21
CA GLU A 396 14.23 -15.79 -27.12
C GLU A 396 15.54 -15.46 -26.40
N ASN A 397 15.48 -14.67 -25.31
CA ASN A 397 16.62 -14.33 -24.46
C ASN A 397 16.31 -14.67 -22.99
N ALA A 398 16.15 -15.97 -22.71
CA ALA A 398 15.73 -16.45 -21.39
C ALA A 398 16.68 -16.00 -20.26
N GLU A 399 17.98 -15.88 -20.50
CA GLU A 399 18.97 -15.44 -19.52
C GLU A 399 18.72 -14.00 -19.01
N SER A 400 17.99 -13.19 -19.79
CA SER A 400 17.58 -11.85 -19.37
C SER A 400 16.33 -11.83 -18.48
N VAL A 401 15.56 -12.93 -18.45
CA VAL A 401 14.30 -13.05 -17.71
C VAL A 401 14.55 -13.26 -16.23
N ASP A 402 13.86 -12.51 -15.36
CA ASP A 402 14.03 -12.56 -13.90
C ASP A 402 13.78 -13.95 -13.34
N THR A 403 12.72 -14.62 -13.80
CA THR A 403 12.40 -15.99 -13.40
C THR A 403 13.52 -16.97 -13.78
N TYR A 404 14.21 -16.78 -14.91
CA TYR A 404 15.34 -17.63 -15.29
C TYR A 404 16.52 -17.46 -14.34
N LYS A 405 16.89 -16.21 -14.04
CA LYS A 405 17.94 -15.88 -13.07
C LYS A 405 17.60 -16.45 -11.68
N THR A 406 16.33 -16.36 -11.30
CA THR A 406 15.80 -16.89 -10.05
C THR A 406 15.92 -18.41 -9.98
N VAL A 407 15.49 -19.13 -11.01
CA VAL A 407 15.62 -20.60 -11.09
C VAL A 407 17.08 -21.03 -11.02
N LEU A 408 17.98 -20.29 -11.67
CA LEU A 408 19.41 -20.59 -11.61
C LEU A 408 19.99 -20.36 -10.21
N LEU A 409 19.59 -19.27 -9.53
CA LEU A 409 19.99 -19.01 -8.15
C LEU A 409 19.44 -20.07 -7.18
N GLN A 410 18.19 -20.51 -7.38
CA GLN A 410 17.62 -21.66 -6.66
C GLN A 410 18.45 -22.93 -6.91
N GLY A 411 18.87 -23.18 -8.16
CA GLY A 411 19.73 -24.30 -8.51
C GLY A 411 21.08 -24.26 -7.79
N ILE A 412 21.73 -23.09 -7.76
CA ILE A 412 22.99 -22.88 -7.03
C ILE A 412 22.82 -23.14 -5.54
N ASN A 413 21.68 -22.76 -4.96
CA ASN A 413 21.39 -23.01 -3.55
C ASN A 413 21.11 -24.48 -3.26
N ASN A 414 20.39 -25.19 -4.14
CA ASN A 414 19.91 -26.55 -3.90
C ASN A 414 20.90 -27.65 -4.31
N VAL A 415 21.61 -27.47 -5.43
CA VAL A 415 22.50 -28.46 -6.08
C VAL A 415 23.83 -27.81 -6.51
N GLY A 416 24.32 -26.86 -5.71
CA GLY A 416 25.53 -26.09 -6.01
C GLY A 416 26.79 -26.94 -6.15
N ASP A 417 26.91 -28.03 -5.39
CA ASP A 417 28.09 -28.90 -5.45
C ASP A 417 28.09 -29.69 -6.78
N GLU A 418 26.95 -30.21 -7.20
CA GLU A 418 26.81 -30.88 -8.51
C GLU A 418 27.01 -29.91 -9.68
N ILE A 419 26.55 -28.65 -9.53
CA ILE A 419 26.85 -27.59 -10.51
C ILE A 419 28.35 -27.33 -10.58
N ALA A 420 29.05 -27.26 -9.44
CA ALA A 420 30.49 -27.02 -9.38
C ALA A 420 31.29 -28.08 -10.15
N GLU A 421 30.92 -29.36 -10.00
CA GLU A 421 31.53 -30.49 -10.69
C GLU A 421 31.40 -30.42 -12.23
N CYS A 422 30.38 -29.71 -12.73
CA CYS A 422 30.12 -29.55 -14.16
C CYS A 422 30.76 -28.29 -14.77
N LEU A 423 31.46 -27.48 -13.97
CA LEU A 423 31.99 -26.18 -14.38
C LEU A 423 33.52 -26.16 -14.43
N PRO A 424 34.12 -25.30 -15.28
CA PRO A 424 35.53 -24.98 -15.17
C PRO A 424 35.88 -24.46 -13.77
N GLN A 425 37.07 -24.80 -13.25
CA GLN A 425 37.48 -24.46 -11.88
C GLN A 425 37.25 -22.98 -11.52
N GLU A 426 37.66 -22.06 -12.40
CA GLU A 426 37.49 -20.61 -12.20
C GLU A 426 36.02 -20.21 -11.99
N VAL A 427 35.08 -20.88 -12.66
CA VAL A 427 33.65 -20.58 -12.55
C VAL A 427 33.04 -21.30 -11.35
N ALA A 428 33.46 -22.53 -11.08
CA ALA A 428 33.04 -23.28 -9.90
C ALA A 428 33.38 -22.54 -8.59
N GLU A 429 34.55 -21.89 -8.52
CA GLU A 429 34.98 -21.07 -7.38
C GLU A 429 34.06 -19.86 -7.12
N THR A 430 33.23 -19.45 -8.09
CA THR A 430 32.26 -18.36 -7.90
C THR A 430 30.99 -18.77 -7.16
N ILE A 431 30.70 -20.06 -7.03
CA ILE A 431 29.45 -20.55 -6.41
C ILE A 431 29.27 -20.07 -4.96
N PRO A 432 30.27 -20.20 -4.06
CA PRO A 432 30.16 -19.64 -2.71
C PRO A 432 30.02 -18.11 -2.71
N LEU A 433 30.68 -17.42 -3.64
CA LEU A 433 30.58 -15.96 -3.79
C LEU A 433 29.18 -15.52 -4.18
N ILE A 434 28.52 -16.26 -5.07
CA ILE A 434 27.13 -16.01 -5.47
C ILE A 434 26.18 -16.14 -4.29
N LYS A 435 26.32 -17.21 -3.49
CA LYS A 435 25.49 -17.41 -2.29
C LYS A 435 25.66 -16.28 -1.29
N ASN A 436 26.91 -15.89 -1.02
CA ASN A 436 27.23 -14.78 -0.12
C ASN A 436 26.73 -13.43 -0.65
N LEU A 437 26.90 -13.17 -1.95
CA LEU A 437 26.44 -11.95 -2.60
C LEU A 437 24.93 -11.84 -2.58
N ALA A 438 24.21 -12.92 -2.90
CA ALA A 438 22.75 -12.95 -2.81
C ALA A 438 22.30 -12.64 -1.38
N ALA A 439 22.83 -13.33 -0.36
CA ALA A 439 22.49 -13.07 1.04
C ALA A 439 22.78 -11.62 1.47
N PHE A 440 23.90 -11.05 1.01
CA PHE A 440 24.27 -9.66 1.30
C PHE A 440 23.29 -8.66 0.67
N ILE A 441 22.85 -8.91 -0.57
CA ILE A 441 21.84 -8.08 -1.26
C ILE A 441 20.50 -8.17 -0.53
N LEU A 442 20.08 -9.36 -0.09
CA LEU A 442 18.83 -9.53 0.67
C LEU A 442 18.87 -8.77 2.01
N ALA A 443 20.01 -8.81 2.72
CA ALA A 443 20.20 -8.06 3.95
C ALA A 443 20.21 -6.53 3.73
N ALA A 444 20.73 -6.06 2.60
CA ALA A 444 20.67 -4.65 2.21
C ALA A 444 19.21 -4.23 1.97
N ALA A 445 18.43 -5.02 1.23
CA ALA A 445 17.00 -4.75 0.99
C ALA A 445 16.17 -4.75 2.30
N GLU A 446 16.52 -5.63 3.25
CA GLU A 446 15.89 -5.68 4.58
C GLU A 446 16.06 -4.35 5.35
N ALA A 447 17.13 -3.59 5.11
CA ALA A 447 17.32 -2.26 5.71
C ALA A 447 16.24 -1.24 5.26
N ALA A 448 15.70 -1.39 4.04
CA ALA A 448 14.53 -0.63 3.56
C ALA A 448 13.19 -1.28 3.95
N ARG A 449 13.20 -2.33 4.79
CA ARG A 449 12.03 -3.14 5.16
C ARG A 449 11.40 -3.85 3.96
N ILE A 450 12.25 -4.25 3.00
CA ILE A 450 11.88 -5.07 1.85
C ILE A 450 12.42 -6.48 2.10
N TYR A 451 11.53 -7.41 2.42
CA TYR A 451 11.82 -8.80 2.76
C TYR A 451 11.59 -9.69 1.54
N ILE A 452 12.66 -10.02 0.83
CA ILE A 452 12.61 -10.89 -0.35
C ILE A 452 12.79 -12.34 0.10
N LEU A 453 11.91 -13.25 -0.36
CA LEU A 453 11.92 -14.67 0.02
C LEU A 453 13.12 -15.41 -0.60
N PRO A 454 14.13 -15.84 0.20
CA PRO A 454 15.36 -16.42 -0.36
C PRO A 454 15.18 -17.74 -1.14
N LYS A 455 14.09 -18.48 -0.90
CA LYS A 455 13.83 -19.77 -1.58
C LYS A 455 13.10 -19.63 -2.92
N GLY A 456 12.71 -18.42 -3.34
CA GLY A 456 11.87 -18.22 -4.53
C GLY A 456 10.58 -17.51 -4.15
N CYS A 457 9.47 -18.20 -4.24
CA CYS A 457 8.14 -17.72 -3.82
C CYS A 457 7.60 -18.47 -2.59
N ILE A 458 6.48 -18.02 -2.04
CA ILE A 458 5.92 -18.58 -0.80
C ILE A 458 5.69 -20.10 -0.86
N GLU A 459 5.35 -20.63 -2.03
CA GLU A 459 5.10 -22.06 -2.22
C GLU A 459 6.35 -22.94 -2.01
N HIS A 460 7.56 -22.36 -1.99
CA HIS A 460 8.79 -23.09 -1.65
C HIS A 460 8.98 -23.29 -0.14
N TYR A 461 8.12 -22.68 0.67
CA TYR A 461 8.08 -22.85 2.13
C TYR A 461 6.97 -23.81 2.57
N TYR A 462 6.23 -24.35 1.62
CA TYR A 462 5.15 -25.30 1.86
C TYR A 462 5.71 -26.64 2.33
N THR A 463 4.98 -27.32 3.23
CA THR A 463 5.47 -28.56 3.87
C THR A 463 4.67 -29.80 3.49
N ARG A 464 3.48 -29.63 2.93
CA ARG A 464 2.64 -30.71 2.37
C ARG A 464 2.98 -30.99 0.91
N THR A 465 3.63 -30.05 0.24
CA THR A 465 4.02 -30.19 -1.17
C THR A 465 5.49 -29.85 -1.35
N SER A 466 6.17 -30.64 -2.19
CA SER A 466 7.58 -30.42 -2.50
C SER A 466 7.69 -29.75 -3.86
N ILE A 467 8.15 -28.51 -3.86
CA ILE A 467 8.38 -27.70 -5.05
C ILE A 467 9.81 -27.19 -5.00
N GLN A 468 10.55 -27.37 -6.08
CA GLN A 468 11.97 -27.05 -6.12
C GLN A 468 12.29 -25.72 -6.80
N TYR A 469 11.55 -25.37 -7.85
CA TYR A 469 11.89 -24.27 -8.75
C TYR A 469 10.66 -23.51 -9.26
N MET A 470 10.85 -22.21 -9.47
CA MET A 470 9.88 -21.34 -10.17
C MET A 470 9.82 -21.64 -11.69
N PRO A 471 8.80 -21.15 -12.43
CA PRO A 471 7.52 -20.68 -11.90
C PRO A 471 6.69 -21.85 -11.36
N VAL A 472 5.85 -21.55 -10.37
CA VAL A 472 4.96 -22.52 -9.71
C VAL A 472 3.59 -22.50 -10.36
N SER A 473 3.11 -23.67 -10.76
CA SER A 473 1.77 -23.87 -11.30
C SER A 473 0.78 -24.32 -10.21
N ALA A 474 -0.51 -24.03 -10.40
CA ALA A 474 -1.58 -24.46 -9.50
C ALA A 474 -1.43 -23.95 -8.05
N LYS A 475 -0.94 -22.71 -7.88
CA LYS A 475 -0.74 -22.02 -6.59
C LYS A 475 -1.95 -22.19 -5.65
N ASP A 476 -3.17 -21.99 -6.14
CA ASP A 476 -4.41 -22.14 -5.36
C ASP A 476 -4.58 -23.53 -4.73
N ARG A 477 -4.30 -24.59 -5.50
CA ARG A 477 -4.42 -25.98 -5.01
C ARG A 477 -3.37 -26.27 -3.96
N LEU A 478 -2.15 -25.81 -4.18
CA LEU A 478 -1.03 -25.98 -3.24
C LEU A 478 -1.34 -25.27 -1.92
N PHE A 479 -1.80 -24.02 -2.00
CA PHE A 479 -2.20 -23.23 -0.84
C PHE A 479 -3.31 -23.92 -0.02
N ARG A 480 -4.36 -24.46 -0.66
CA ARG A 480 -5.44 -25.15 0.06
C ARG A 480 -4.94 -26.33 0.90
N ASN A 481 -4.05 -27.15 0.34
CA ASN A 481 -3.48 -28.29 1.06
C ASN A 481 -2.68 -27.84 2.30
N GLU A 482 -1.93 -26.74 2.19
CA GLU A 482 -1.21 -26.18 3.34
C GLU A 482 -2.16 -25.59 4.38
N LEU A 483 -3.21 -24.89 3.93
CA LEU A 483 -4.16 -24.25 4.80
C LEU A 483 -4.91 -25.27 5.67
N GLU A 484 -5.38 -26.37 5.07
CA GLU A 484 -6.02 -27.48 5.79
C GLU A 484 -5.10 -28.00 6.90
N PHE A 485 -3.81 -28.19 6.61
CA PHE A 485 -2.84 -28.58 7.64
C PHE A 485 -2.66 -27.53 8.73
N ILE A 486 -2.53 -26.25 8.39
CA ILE A 486 -2.32 -25.17 9.38
C ILE A 486 -3.52 -25.04 10.32
N GLN A 487 -4.75 -25.23 9.80
CA GLN A 487 -5.97 -25.15 10.59
C GLN A 487 -6.13 -26.31 11.58
N ASP A 488 -5.72 -27.53 11.18
CA ASP A 488 -5.87 -28.74 12.01
C ASP A 488 -4.66 -29.00 12.92
N ALA A 489 -3.49 -28.46 12.59
CA ALA A 489 -2.26 -28.74 13.31
C ALA A 489 -2.13 -27.97 14.63
N HIS A 490 -1.52 -28.62 15.62
CA HIS A 490 -1.18 -27.96 16.88
C HIS A 490 -0.19 -26.79 16.67
N ARG A 491 -0.35 -25.68 17.41
CA ARG A 491 0.47 -24.44 17.31
C ARG A 491 1.98 -24.69 17.20
N LYS A 492 2.51 -25.59 18.04
CA LYS A 492 3.95 -25.96 18.03
C LYS A 492 4.40 -26.63 16.72
N SER A 493 3.52 -27.41 16.09
CA SER A 493 3.79 -28.07 14.80
C SER A 493 3.87 -27.04 13.68
N VAL A 494 2.91 -26.11 13.63
CA VAL A 494 2.90 -25.00 12.67
C VAL A 494 4.17 -24.13 12.84
N ARG A 495 4.48 -23.69 14.07
CA ARG A 495 5.70 -22.91 14.34
C ARG A 495 6.98 -23.61 13.90
N LYS A 496 7.07 -24.92 14.09
CA LYS A 496 8.23 -25.71 13.63
C LYS A 496 8.31 -25.76 12.10
N ASN A 497 7.20 -26.08 11.45
CA ASN A 497 7.14 -26.34 10.01
C ASN A 497 7.29 -25.07 9.16
N TYR A 498 6.83 -23.92 9.67
CA TYR A 498 6.89 -22.63 8.98
C TYR A 498 7.76 -21.62 9.73
N SER A 499 8.77 -22.09 10.48
CA SER A 499 9.66 -21.27 11.30
C SER A 499 10.26 -20.10 10.52
N GLU A 500 10.79 -20.36 9.31
CA GLU A 500 11.38 -19.31 8.46
C GLU A 500 10.39 -18.20 8.08
N LEU A 501 9.14 -18.55 7.72
CA LEU A 501 8.11 -17.56 7.38
C LEU A 501 7.65 -16.78 8.63
N ILE A 502 7.58 -17.46 9.77
CA ILE A 502 7.17 -16.85 11.05
C ILE A 502 8.24 -15.90 11.57
N GLU A 503 9.53 -16.27 11.49
CA GLU A 503 10.65 -15.39 11.82
C GLU A 503 10.69 -14.16 10.91
N LEU A 504 10.44 -14.34 9.61
CA LEU A 504 10.32 -13.24 8.66
C LEU A 504 9.16 -12.32 9.03
N LEU A 505 7.99 -12.88 9.37
CA LEU A 505 6.85 -12.10 9.84
C LEU A 505 7.12 -11.41 11.19
N GLU A 506 7.87 -12.03 12.11
CA GLU A 506 8.25 -11.43 13.39
C GLU A 506 9.12 -10.19 13.16
N LYS A 507 10.06 -10.26 12.21
CA LYS A 507 10.85 -9.11 11.76
C LYS A 507 9.99 -8.05 11.09
N ALA A 508 9.15 -8.44 10.13
CA ALA A 508 8.29 -7.52 9.40
C ALA A 508 7.26 -6.86 10.33
N ALA A 509 6.57 -7.59 11.21
CA ALA A 509 5.57 -7.01 12.11
C ALA A 509 6.19 -6.18 13.24
N SER A 510 7.51 -6.25 13.47
CA SER A 510 8.16 -5.50 14.54
C SER A 510 8.01 -3.99 14.36
N LYS A 511 7.57 -3.29 15.41
CA LYS A 511 7.27 -1.84 15.40
C LYS A 511 8.52 -0.94 15.45
N ASN A 512 9.72 -1.51 15.33
CA ASN A 512 10.99 -0.81 15.47
C ASN A 512 11.56 -0.35 14.12
#